data_AF-A0A2M8HS03-F1
#
_entry.id   AF-A0A2M8HS03-F1
#
_cell.length_a   1.000
_cell.length_b   1.000
_cell.length_c   1.000
_cell.angle_alpha   90.00
_cell.angle_beta   90.00
_cell.angle_gamma   90.00
#
_symmetry.space_group_name_H-M   'P 1'
#
loop_
_entity.id
_entity.type
_entity.pdbx_description
1 polymer ?
#
loop_
_entity_poly.entity_id
_entity_poly.type
_entity_poly.pdbx_seq_one_letter_code
_entity_poly.pdbx_strand_id
1 'polypeptide(L)'
;MRTKNLKLPYIFIFAFLAISSIANSIYAQSDNQGQIIKWKAINGITFYKFELEDSTGKSLVSENVDKNYYEIKLEVGKYRFRISALNKFNKIGRIYNWQTLEVKPVQPPVIKESPAVFNPKESGNTLEIKGEYLHRGTTVILKTPSGKTIQAKKEVLPDGSGIKIIMPENLEEGNYSLSIQNSIGKPIEQKVQLNSNVPTQISKVEVKSDSEDSYLTNNNSDNPFINSSRNKKTKFVVPMLWRSALVPGWGHEYAGKRNIASMYFYSSIVTGLYALNRYAVYNKNRDDYEEASRNYLITTLSGNSSLGNAIFFEQDISSKYNTTLNSRSQFNYSAQAFSIIYLTSLIHAIINGTQLEGSQTFQLNSTPEYFNNEMGTKYTVIYNFIY
;
A
#
# COMPACT_ATOMS: atom_id res chain seq x y z
N MET A 1 50.27 -0.08 -12.85
CA MET A 1 49.19 0.48 -12.01
C MET A 1 47.87 -0.18 -12.41
N ARG A 2 47.31 -1.04 -11.56
CA ARG A 2 46.10 -1.83 -11.85
C ARG A 2 44.99 -1.34 -10.91
N THR A 3 44.17 -0.41 -11.37
CA THR A 3 43.08 0.16 -10.56
C THR A 3 41.99 -0.90 -10.39
N LYS A 4 41.83 -1.39 -9.16
CA LYS A 4 40.77 -2.32 -8.76
C LYS A 4 39.42 -1.60 -8.85
N ASN A 5 38.49 -2.16 -9.63
CA ASN A 5 37.11 -1.70 -9.76
C ASN A 5 36.36 -1.84 -8.42
N LEU A 6 36.34 -0.75 -7.65
CA LEU A 6 35.72 -0.64 -6.33
C LEU A 6 34.26 -0.12 -6.41
N LYS A 7 33.43 -0.66 -7.32
CA LYS A 7 32.03 -0.21 -7.47
C LYS A 7 30.96 -1.23 -7.06
N LEU A 8 31.34 -2.48 -6.79
CA LEU A 8 30.38 -3.52 -6.41
C LEU A 8 29.79 -3.40 -4.98
N PRO A 9 30.52 -2.99 -3.92
CA PRO A 9 29.97 -3.03 -2.56
C PRO A 9 28.89 -1.96 -2.31
N TYR A 10 28.98 -0.81 -2.98
CA TYR A 10 28.04 0.29 -2.79
C TYR A 10 26.63 0.01 -3.34
N ILE A 11 26.53 -0.79 -4.41
CA ILE A 11 25.23 -1.19 -4.99
C ILE A 11 24.48 -2.11 -4.02
N PHE A 12 25.17 -3.02 -3.34
CA PHE A 12 24.56 -3.90 -2.33
C PHE A 12 24.14 -3.14 -1.06
N ILE A 13 24.92 -2.15 -0.62
CA ILE A 13 24.56 -1.30 0.52
C ILE A 13 23.32 -0.44 0.20
N PHE A 14 23.24 0.13 -1.01
CA PHE A 14 22.06 0.90 -1.43
C PHE A 14 20.81 0.02 -1.59
N ALA A 15 20.94 -1.18 -2.15
CA ALA A 15 19.82 -2.13 -2.25
C ALA A 15 19.35 -2.60 -0.86
N PHE A 16 20.26 -2.85 0.08
CA PHE A 16 19.93 -3.22 1.46
C PHE A 16 19.21 -2.07 2.20
N LEU A 17 19.68 -0.83 2.04
CA LEU A 17 19.03 0.37 2.60
C LEU A 17 17.65 0.63 1.97
N ALA A 18 17.49 0.40 0.67
CA ALA A 18 16.20 0.52 -0.03
C ALA A 18 15.19 -0.54 0.44
N ILE A 19 15.64 -1.79 0.64
CA ILE A 19 14.78 -2.86 1.17
C ILE A 19 14.42 -2.61 2.65
N SER A 20 15.35 -2.06 3.45
CA SER A 20 15.06 -1.67 4.83
C SER A 20 14.09 -0.48 4.94
N SER A 21 14.04 0.40 3.95
CA SER A 21 13.06 1.51 3.92
C SER A 21 11.68 1.07 3.42
N ILE A 22 11.59 0.02 2.61
CA ILE A 22 10.32 -0.67 2.30
C ILE A 22 9.80 -1.46 3.51
N ALA A 23 10.68 -1.98 4.37
CA ALA A 23 10.24 -2.67 5.60
C ALA A 23 9.47 -1.76 6.58
N ASN A 24 9.79 -0.46 6.59
CA ASN A 24 9.03 0.52 7.37
C ASN A 24 7.71 0.93 6.71
N SER A 25 7.57 0.82 5.39
CA SER A 25 6.31 1.15 4.70
C SER A 25 5.24 0.07 4.82
N ILE A 26 5.60 -1.17 5.19
CA ILE A 26 4.60 -2.20 5.53
C ILE A 26 4.02 -1.98 6.94
N TYR A 27 4.68 -1.17 7.77
CA TYR A 27 4.13 -0.61 9.01
C TYR A 27 3.50 0.79 8.82
N ALA A 28 3.65 1.41 7.65
CA ALA A 28 2.74 2.46 7.24
C ALA A 28 1.42 1.79 6.85
N GLN A 29 0.58 1.58 7.87
CA GLN A 29 -0.87 1.47 7.82
C GLN A 29 -1.42 1.43 6.39
N SER A 30 -1.73 0.22 5.93
CA SER A 30 -2.27 -0.05 4.60
C SER A 30 -3.28 1.03 4.17
N ASP A 31 -3.00 1.69 3.06
CA ASP A 31 -3.91 2.63 2.37
C ASP A 31 -5.17 1.96 1.78
N ASN A 32 -5.45 0.71 2.18
CA ASN A 32 -6.79 0.11 2.11
C ASN A 32 -7.54 0.35 3.42
N GLN A 33 -7.60 1.60 3.88
CA GLN A 33 -8.34 1.92 5.11
C GLN A 33 -9.83 1.61 4.88
N GLY A 34 -10.32 0.56 5.54
CA GLY A 34 -11.74 0.42 5.79
C GLY A 34 -12.29 1.71 6.41
N GLN A 35 -13.57 1.99 6.19
CA GLN A 35 -14.24 3.10 6.85
C GLN A 35 -14.13 2.92 8.37
N ILE A 36 -13.73 3.97 9.08
CA ILE A 36 -13.54 3.90 10.54
C ILE A 36 -14.70 4.59 11.24
N ILE A 37 -15.42 3.85 12.08
CA ILE A 37 -16.43 4.40 12.98
C ILE A 37 -15.75 4.62 14.33
N LYS A 38 -15.70 5.86 14.82
CA LYS A 38 -15.07 6.23 16.10
C LYS A 38 -16.11 6.73 17.09
N TRP A 39 -15.95 6.41 18.36
CA TRP A 39 -16.76 6.94 19.45
C TRP A 39 -15.89 7.49 20.59
N LYS A 40 -16.52 8.29 21.45
CA LYS A 40 -15.86 8.84 22.63
C LYS A 40 -15.57 7.70 23.62
N ALA A 41 -14.32 7.61 24.08
CA ALA A 41 -13.95 6.66 25.12
C ALA A 41 -14.71 6.96 26.42
N ILE A 42 -15.15 5.89 27.09
CA ILE A 42 -15.85 5.96 28.38
C ILE A 42 -14.87 5.51 29.45
N ASN A 43 -14.67 6.34 30.48
CA ASN A 43 -13.77 6.01 31.57
C ASN A 43 -14.29 4.79 32.36
N GLY A 44 -13.37 3.90 32.75
CA GLY A 44 -13.71 2.68 33.50
C GLY A 44 -14.29 1.53 32.68
N ILE A 45 -14.31 1.64 31.34
CA ILE A 45 -14.79 0.60 30.43
C ILE A 45 -13.61 -0.16 29.82
N THR A 46 -13.69 -1.49 29.83
CA THR A 46 -12.63 -2.38 29.32
C THR A 46 -12.91 -2.79 27.88
N PHE A 47 -14.19 -3.03 27.54
CA PHE A 47 -14.61 -3.43 26.20
C PHE A 47 -15.88 -2.69 25.78
N TYR A 48 -16.12 -2.67 24.48
CA TYR A 48 -17.35 -2.19 23.87
C TYR A 48 -17.95 -3.31 23.05
N LYS A 49 -19.27 -3.47 23.07
CA LYS A 49 -19.98 -4.27 22.06
C LYS A 49 -20.33 -3.34 20.90
N PHE A 50 -19.75 -3.57 19.74
CA PHE A 50 -20.09 -2.90 18.49
C PHE A 50 -21.13 -3.73 17.74
N GLU A 51 -22.28 -3.13 17.44
CA GLU A 51 -23.36 -3.77 16.69
C GLU A 51 -23.72 -2.92 15.48
N LEU A 52 -23.83 -3.56 14.31
CA LEU A 52 -24.20 -2.94 13.05
C LEU A 52 -25.32 -3.73 12.37
N GLU A 53 -26.31 -3.02 11.86
CA GLU A 53 -27.41 -3.56 11.09
C GLU A 53 -27.58 -2.79 9.77
N ASP A 54 -28.05 -3.47 8.74
CA ASP A 54 -28.47 -2.85 7.49
C ASP A 54 -29.86 -2.19 7.61
N SER A 55 -30.34 -1.60 6.51
CA SER A 55 -31.66 -0.96 6.44
C SER A 55 -32.83 -1.93 6.65
N THR A 56 -32.62 -3.24 6.50
CA THR A 56 -33.63 -4.29 6.73
C THR A 56 -33.66 -4.74 8.19
N GLY A 57 -32.69 -4.29 9.00
CA GLY A 57 -32.51 -4.73 10.39
C GLY A 57 -31.72 -6.03 10.52
N LYS A 58 -31.11 -6.53 9.43
CA LYS A 58 -30.23 -7.70 9.48
C LYS A 58 -28.91 -7.30 10.16
N SER A 59 -28.53 -8.04 11.19
CA SER A 59 -27.24 -7.86 11.87
C SER A 59 -26.11 -8.24 10.92
N LEU A 60 -25.23 -7.27 10.65
CA LEU A 60 -24.02 -7.44 9.85
C LEU A 60 -22.81 -7.69 10.74
N VAL A 61 -22.77 -7.06 11.93
CA VAL A 61 -21.68 -7.18 12.90
C VAL A 61 -22.27 -7.18 14.31
N SER A 62 -21.71 -8.04 15.18
CA SER A 62 -21.98 -8.04 16.62
C SER A 62 -20.74 -8.56 17.34
N GLU A 63 -19.82 -7.66 17.71
CA GLU A 63 -18.49 -8.03 18.21
C GLU A 63 -18.08 -7.20 19.43
N ASN A 64 -17.26 -7.80 20.30
CA ASN A 64 -16.65 -7.08 21.41
C ASN A 64 -15.28 -6.53 20.98
N VAL A 65 -15.03 -5.25 21.23
CA VAL A 65 -13.79 -4.55 20.90
C VAL A 65 -13.23 -3.81 22.10
N ASP A 66 -11.90 -3.78 22.22
CA ASP A 66 -11.15 -3.12 23.28
C ASP A 66 -10.79 -1.66 22.94
N LYS A 67 -11.06 -1.24 21.70
CA LYS A 67 -10.78 0.11 21.20
C LYS A 67 -12.07 0.91 21.06
N ASN A 68 -11.96 2.23 21.13
CA ASN A 68 -13.07 3.16 20.90
C ASN A 68 -13.30 3.47 19.41
N TYR A 69 -12.93 2.54 18.54
CA TYR A 69 -13.16 2.62 17.11
C TYR A 69 -13.33 1.23 16.50
N TYR A 70 -13.99 1.17 15.36
CA TYR A 70 -14.19 -0.04 14.57
C TYR A 70 -13.87 0.23 13.10
N GLU A 71 -13.04 -0.62 12.50
CA GLU A 71 -12.70 -0.52 11.07
C GLU A 71 -13.59 -1.49 10.28
N ILE A 72 -14.30 -0.98 9.28
CA ILE A 72 -15.26 -1.76 8.51
C ILE A 72 -15.30 -1.34 7.05
N LYS A 73 -15.55 -2.28 6.15
CA LYS A 73 -15.83 -1.99 4.75
C LYS A 73 -17.34 -2.12 4.52
N LEU A 74 -18.00 -0.98 4.35
CA LEU A 74 -19.43 -0.93 4.03
C LEU A 74 -19.64 -0.59 2.56
N GLU A 75 -20.62 -1.23 1.96
CA GLU A 75 -21.12 -0.88 0.64
C GLU A 75 -22.00 0.38 0.70
N VAL A 76 -22.39 0.88 -0.46
CA VAL A 76 -23.35 1.99 -0.55
C VAL A 76 -24.68 1.54 0.04
N GLY A 77 -25.21 2.28 1.00
CA GLY A 77 -26.42 1.87 1.70
C GLY A 77 -26.69 2.66 2.97
N LYS A 78 -27.83 2.36 3.60
CA LYS A 78 -28.21 2.88 4.91
C LYS A 78 -28.02 1.79 5.95
N TYR A 79 -27.40 2.18 7.06
CA TYR A 79 -27.06 1.32 8.17
C TYR A 79 -27.46 1.99 9.48
N ARG A 80 -27.53 1.19 10.53
CA ARG A 80 -27.56 1.69 11.90
C ARG A 80 -26.54 0.94 12.74
N PHE A 81 -25.84 1.65 13.60
CA PHE A 81 -24.90 1.05 14.54
C PHE A 81 -25.23 1.48 15.95
N ARG A 82 -24.87 0.65 16.94
CA ARG A 82 -24.89 1.03 18.35
C ARG A 82 -23.68 0.50 19.07
N ILE A 83 -23.38 1.13 20.19
CA ILE A 83 -22.31 0.75 21.08
C ILE A 83 -22.92 0.34 22.41
N SER A 84 -22.43 -0.73 23.02
CA SER A 84 -22.69 -1.03 24.43
C SER A 84 -21.38 -1.02 25.20
N ALA A 85 -21.35 -0.37 26.35
CA ALA A 85 -20.20 -0.35 27.24
C ALA A 85 -20.19 -1.62 28.09
N LEU A 86 -19.07 -2.36 28.05
CA LEU A 86 -18.87 -3.60 28.78
C LEU A 86 -17.82 -3.41 29.88
N ASN A 87 -18.09 -3.96 31.05
CA ASN A 87 -17.08 -4.03 32.11
C ASN A 87 -16.05 -5.14 31.80
N LYS A 88 -15.05 -5.29 32.68
CA LYS A 88 -14.03 -6.34 32.59
C LYS A 88 -14.58 -7.79 32.56
N PHE A 89 -15.84 -8.00 32.92
CA PHE A 89 -16.52 -9.30 32.90
C PHE A 89 -17.44 -9.47 31.68
N ASN A 90 -17.29 -8.63 30.64
CA ASN A 90 -18.15 -8.59 29.45
C ASN A 90 -19.66 -8.39 29.75
N LYS A 91 -20.00 -7.89 30.96
CA LYS A 91 -21.38 -7.53 31.29
C LYS A 91 -21.67 -6.13 30.78
N ILE A 92 -22.84 -5.98 30.17
CA ILE A 92 -23.34 -4.69 29.68
C ILE A 92 -23.58 -3.78 30.88
N GLY A 93 -22.80 -2.71 30.99
CA GLY A 93 -23.02 -1.64 31.97
C GLY A 93 -23.94 -0.56 31.44
N ARG A 94 -23.85 -0.23 30.15
CA ARG A 94 -24.69 0.76 29.49
C ARG A 94 -24.87 0.43 28.01
N ILE A 95 -26.08 0.56 27.49
CA ILE A 95 -26.40 0.45 26.07
C ILE A 95 -26.68 1.86 25.54
N TYR A 96 -26.13 2.20 24.38
CA TYR A 96 -26.42 3.44 23.68
C TYR A 96 -27.47 3.22 22.59
N ASN A 97 -28.23 4.27 22.29
CA ASN A 97 -29.25 4.25 21.24
C ASN A 97 -28.61 4.06 19.86
N TRP A 98 -29.33 3.37 18.97
CA TRP A 98 -28.97 3.23 17.57
C TRP A 98 -28.72 4.59 16.91
N GLN A 99 -27.61 4.68 16.19
CA GLN A 99 -27.23 5.82 15.36
C GLN A 99 -27.32 5.42 13.90
N THR A 100 -27.85 6.30 13.05
CA THR A 100 -27.95 6.05 11.61
C THR A 100 -26.66 6.46 10.89
N LEU A 101 -26.31 5.67 9.87
CA LEU A 101 -25.14 5.87 9.02
C LEU A 101 -25.57 5.67 7.57
N GLU A 102 -25.26 6.62 6.69
CA GLU A 102 -25.52 6.51 5.26
C GLU A 102 -24.19 6.54 4.49
N VAL A 103 -23.89 5.46 3.78
CA VAL A 103 -22.71 5.33 2.93
C VAL A 103 -23.15 5.67 1.51
N LYS A 104 -22.62 6.77 0.98
CA LYS A 104 -22.90 7.26 -0.38
C LYS A 104 -21.75 6.92 -1.32
N PRO A 105 -21.99 6.76 -2.62
CA PRO A 105 -20.91 6.65 -3.60
C PRO A 105 -20.04 7.92 -3.54
N VAL A 106 -18.72 7.74 -3.62
CA VAL A 106 -17.78 8.84 -3.70
C VAL A 106 -18.00 9.53 -5.04
N GLN A 107 -18.41 10.79 -4.99
CA GLN A 107 -18.53 11.65 -6.16
C GLN A 107 -17.32 12.58 -6.24
N PRO A 108 -16.88 12.99 -7.45
CA PRO A 108 -15.86 14.02 -7.57
C PRO A 108 -16.34 15.30 -6.87
N PRO A 109 -15.43 16.08 -6.27
CA PRO A 109 -15.81 17.38 -5.71
C PRO A 109 -16.41 18.24 -6.83
N VAL A 110 -17.35 19.13 -6.52
CA VAL A 110 -17.86 20.12 -7.48
C VAL A 110 -17.72 21.47 -6.84
N ILE A 111 -16.95 22.37 -7.45
CA ILE A 111 -16.76 23.73 -6.94
C ILE A 111 -17.83 24.62 -7.56
N LYS A 112 -18.61 25.29 -6.72
CA LYS A 112 -19.63 26.28 -7.16
C LYS A 112 -19.13 27.70 -6.95
N GLU A 113 -18.47 27.96 -5.83
CA GLU A 113 -17.94 29.28 -5.49
C GLU A 113 -16.52 29.15 -4.95
N SER A 114 -15.61 29.93 -5.52
CA SER A 114 -14.25 30.11 -5.04
C SER A 114 -13.84 31.53 -5.41
N PRO A 115 -13.22 32.31 -4.51
CA PRO A 115 -12.72 33.61 -4.89
C PRO A 115 -11.55 33.45 -5.86
N ALA A 116 -11.55 34.27 -6.92
CA ALA A 116 -10.46 34.30 -7.89
C ALA A 116 -9.18 34.93 -7.31
N VAL A 117 -9.34 35.82 -6.33
CA VAL A 117 -8.27 36.53 -5.64
C VAL A 117 -8.42 36.31 -4.14
N PHE A 118 -7.33 35.97 -3.46
CA PHE A 118 -7.29 35.78 -2.02
C PHE A 118 -6.30 36.77 -1.40
N ASN A 119 -6.78 37.52 -0.40
CA ASN A 119 -5.97 38.46 0.38
C ASN A 119 -5.94 38.01 1.86
N PRO A 120 -4.80 37.44 2.33
CA PRO A 120 -4.66 36.96 3.71
C PRO A 120 -4.89 38.04 4.77
N LYS A 121 -4.65 39.31 4.44
CA LYS A 121 -4.80 40.44 5.37
C LYS A 121 -6.27 40.79 5.61
N GLU A 122 -7.15 40.54 4.65
CA GLU A 122 -8.59 40.86 4.73
C GLU A 122 -9.42 39.67 5.22
N SER A 123 -9.12 38.46 4.75
CA SER A 123 -9.94 37.26 5.01
C SER A 123 -9.46 36.42 6.19
N GLY A 124 -8.41 36.86 6.89
CA GLY A 124 -7.57 35.98 7.69
C GLY A 124 -6.89 34.94 6.80
N ASN A 125 -5.99 34.12 7.33
CA ASN A 125 -5.30 33.08 6.54
C ASN A 125 -6.23 31.94 6.08
N THR A 126 -7.53 32.17 5.92
CA THR A 126 -8.54 31.18 5.56
C THR A 126 -9.22 31.52 4.24
N LEU A 127 -9.13 30.59 3.29
CA LEU A 127 -9.82 30.64 2.01
C LEU A 127 -11.06 29.75 2.07
N GLU A 128 -12.24 30.30 1.84
CA GLU A 128 -13.48 29.53 1.78
C GLU A 128 -13.81 29.12 0.34
N ILE A 129 -14.12 27.83 0.13
CA ILE A 129 -14.58 27.28 -1.14
C ILE A 129 -15.90 26.55 -0.89
N LYS A 130 -16.93 26.89 -1.66
CA LYS A 130 -18.24 26.24 -1.60
C LYS A 130 -18.50 25.36 -2.82
N GLY A 131 -19.26 24.30 -2.59
CA GLY A 131 -19.42 23.26 -3.58
C GLY A 131 -20.19 22.05 -3.07
N GLU A 132 -20.21 21.01 -3.89
CA GLU A 132 -20.79 19.72 -3.54
C GLU A 132 -19.69 18.67 -3.36
N TYR A 133 -19.99 17.66 -2.54
CA TYR A 133 -19.09 16.53 -2.26
C TYR A 133 -17.74 16.95 -1.65
N LEU A 134 -17.69 18.08 -0.95
CA LEU A 134 -16.55 18.56 -0.18
C LEU A 134 -16.64 18.04 1.25
N HIS A 135 -16.08 16.86 1.51
CA HIS A 135 -16.21 16.16 2.79
C HIS A 135 -14.89 16.11 3.58
N ARG A 136 -14.92 15.58 4.80
CA ARG A 136 -13.72 15.53 5.68
C ARG A 136 -12.53 14.81 5.02
N GLY A 137 -12.80 13.78 4.22
CA GLY A 137 -11.80 13.04 3.46
C GLY A 137 -11.28 13.72 2.18
N THR A 138 -11.74 14.92 1.81
CA THR A 138 -11.31 15.60 0.58
C THR A 138 -9.89 16.13 0.73
N THR A 139 -8.92 15.65 -0.04
CA THR A 139 -7.55 16.18 0.01
C THR A 139 -7.46 17.50 -0.75
N VAL A 140 -6.77 18.48 -0.18
CA VAL A 140 -6.49 19.77 -0.81
C VAL A 140 -4.98 19.95 -0.87
N ILE A 141 -4.45 20.13 -2.08
CA ILE A 141 -3.03 20.36 -2.34
C ILE A 141 -2.89 21.74 -2.97
N LEU A 142 -2.11 22.60 -2.34
CA LEU A 142 -1.72 23.89 -2.86
C LEU A 142 -0.47 23.73 -3.73
N LYS A 143 -0.56 24.13 -4.99
CA LYS A 143 0.57 24.25 -5.93
C LYS A 143 1.00 25.71 -5.97
N THR A 144 2.24 25.95 -5.59
CA THR A 144 2.88 27.27 -5.60
C THR A 144 3.25 27.68 -7.04
N PRO A 145 3.48 28.98 -7.31
CA PRO A 145 3.99 29.44 -8.61
C PRO A 145 5.30 28.75 -9.04
N SER A 146 6.14 28.39 -8.07
CA SER A 146 7.40 27.66 -8.29
C SER A 146 7.22 26.18 -8.67
N GLY A 147 5.99 25.67 -8.64
CA GLY A 147 5.67 24.25 -8.91
C GLY A 147 5.77 23.35 -7.67
N LYS A 148 6.20 23.85 -6.51
CA LYS A 148 6.18 23.10 -5.24
C LYS A 148 4.74 22.83 -4.79
N THR A 149 4.49 21.61 -4.28
CA THR A 149 3.20 21.18 -3.73
C THR A 149 3.22 21.19 -2.20
N ILE A 150 2.14 21.65 -1.59
CA ILE A 150 1.95 21.73 -0.13
C ILE A 150 0.56 21.17 0.20
N GLN A 151 0.46 20.17 1.07
CA GLN A 151 -0.85 19.70 1.53
C GLN A 151 -1.46 20.74 2.48
N ALA A 152 -2.61 21.28 2.12
CA ALA A 152 -3.25 22.35 2.88
C ALA A 152 -4.08 21.78 4.04
N LYS A 153 -4.06 22.48 5.18
CA LYS A 153 -4.99 22.21 6.28
C LYS A 153 -6.40 22.69 5.87
N LYS A 154 -7.44 21.96 6.26
CA LYS A 154 -8.82 22.33 5.94
C LYS A 154 -9.78 21.98 7.05
N GLU A 155 -10.91 22.68 7.06
CA GLU A 155 -12.09 22.43 7.89
C GLU A 155 -13.33 22.38 7.00
N VAL A 156 -14.29 21.51 7.31
CA VAL A 156 -15.57 21.44 6.57
C VAL A 156 -16.54 22.40 7.22
N LEU A 157 -17.28 23.17 6.41
CA LEU A 157 -18.30 24.08 6.93
C LEU A 157 -19.39 23.31 7.71
N PRO A 158 -20.00 23.91 8.76
CA PRO A 158 -21.00 23.22 9.60
C PRO A 158 -22.23 22.72 8.84
N ASP A 159 -22.61 23.43 7.78
CA ASP A 159 -23.72 23.10 6.89
C ASP A 159 -23.35 22.08 5.79
N GLY A 160 -22.06 21.72 5.69
CA GLY A 160 -21.53 20.82 4.65
C GLY A 160 -21.49 21.43 3.25
N SER A 161 -21.71 22.74 3.10
CA SER A 161 -21.76 23.41 1.78
C SER A 161 -20.39 23.73 1.19
N GLY A 162 -19.31 23.46 1.92
CA GLY A 162 -17.97 23.86 1.51
C GLY A 162 -16.88 23.50 2.51
N ILE A 163 -15.68 23.98 2.23
CA ILE A 163 -14.49 23.85 3.06
C ILE A 163 -13.80 25.19 3.25
N LYS A 164 -13.22 25.38 4.44
CA LYS A 164 -12.27 26.45 4.75
C LYS A 164 -10.87 25.88 4.69
N ILE A 165 -10.03 26.43 3.82
CA ILE A 165 -8.64 26.06 3.64
C ILE A 165 -7.79 27.03 4.44
N ILE A 166 -7.00 26.52 5.39
CA ILE A 166 -6.09 27.32 6.20
C ILE A 166 -4.77 27.39 5.44
N MET A 167 -4.45 28.57 4.93
CA MET A 167 -3.24 28.85 4.19
C MET A 167 -2.01 28.87 5.11
N PRO A 168 -0.86 28.31 4.68
CA PRO A 168 0.40 28.43 5.40
C PRO A 168 0.80 29.90 5.61
N GLU A 169 1.54 30.17 6.69
CA GLU A 169 2.16 31.48 6.90
C GLU A 169 3.32 31.68 5.90
N ASN A 170 3.54 32.93 5.48
CA ASN A 170 4.61 33.35 4.55
C ASN A 170 4.53 32.78 3.13
N LEU A 171 3.34 32.81 2.53
CA LEU A 171 3.19 32.53 1.09
C LEU A 171 3.70 33.71 0.25
N GLU A 172 4.47 33.41 -0.79
CA GLU A 172 4.91 34.39 -1.78
C GLU A 172 3.71 34.85 -2.63
N GLU A 173 3.71 36.11 -3.07
CA GLU A 173 2.68 36.59 -4.00
C GLU A 173 2.74 35.84 -5.33
N GLY A 174 1.57 35.55 -5.92
CA GLY A 174 1.53 34.89 -7.22
C GLY A 174 0.30 34.03 -7.46
N ASN A 175 0.35 33.28 -8.57
CA ASN A 175 -0.73 32.40 -9.00
C ASN A 175 -0.57 31.02 -8.37
N TYR A 176 -1.53 30.66 -7.55
CA TYR A 176 -1.62 29.34 -6.94
C TYR A 176 -2.68 28.50 -7.65
N SER A 177 -2.51 27.18 -7.64
CA SER A 177 -3.60 26.26 -7.96
C SER A 177 -3.89 25.32 -6.80
N LEU A 178 -5.17 25.12 -6.51
CA LEU A 178 -5.67 24.20 -5.51
C LEU A 178 -6.13 22.95 -6.23
N SER A 179 -5.43 21.85 -5.98
CA SER A 179 -5.82 20.52 -6.42
C SER A 179 -6.72 19.92 -5.33
N ILE A 180 -8.01 19.79 -5.61
CA ILE A 180 -9.03 19.28 -4.68
C ILE A 180 -9.45 17.89 -5.16
N GLN A 181 -9.33 16.89 -4.29
CA GLN A 181 -9.55 15.49 -4.68
C GLN A 181 -10.27 14.70 -3.58
N ASN A 182 -11.30 13.94 -3.95
CA ASN A 182 -11.89 12.91 -3.10
C ASN A 182 -11.17 11.57 -3.31
N SER A 183 -11.34 10.60 -2.40
CA SER A 183 -10.61 9.31 -2.42
C SER A 183 -10.69 8.54 -3.74
N ILE A 184 -11.72 8.81 -4.54
CA ILE A 184 -11.91 8.26 -5.88
C ILE A 184 -12.27 9.44 -6.81
N GLY A 185 -11.53 9.60 -7.90
CA GLY A 185 -11.78 10.62 -8.91
C GLY A 185 -10.55 11.41 -9.32
N LYS A 186 -10.64 12.10 -10.46
CA LYS A 186 -9.61 13.03 -10.92
C LYS A 186 -9.62 14.28 -10.02
N PRO A 187 -8.46 14.83 -9.65
CA PRO A 187 -8.39 16.09 -8.94
C PRO A 187 -8.97 17.21 -9.79
N ILE A 188 -9.68 18.14 -9.14
CA ILE A 188 -10.11 19.40 -9.75
C ILE A 188 -9.10 20.47 -9.38
N GLU A 189 -8.66 21.23 -10.38
CA GLU A 189 -7.74 22.35 -10.20
C GLU A 189 -8.52 23.66 -10.15
N GLN A 190 -8.43 24.38 -9.03
CA GLN A 190 -8.96 25.72 -8.86
C GLN A 190 -7.83 26.73 -8.79
N LYS A 191 -7.79 27.70 -9.71
CA LYS A 191 -6.78 28.76 -9.69
C LYS A 191 -7.19 29.85 -8.70
N VAL A 192 -6.25 30.33 -7.90
CA VAL A 192 -6.41 31.42 -6.94
C VAL A 192 -5.18 32.31 -7.00
N GLN A 193 -5.38 33.61 -7.20
CA GLN A 193 -4.30 34.59 -7.17
C GLN A 193 -4.13 35.12 -5.75
N LEU A 194 -2.93 35.00 -5.18
CA LEU A 194 -2.58 35.59 -3.89
C LEU A 194 -2.07 37.02 -4.11
N ASN A 195 -2.74 38.00 -3.51
CA ASN A 195 -2.32 39.40 -3.54
C ASN A 195 -2.22 39.94 -2.10
N SER A 196 -1.04 40.42 -1.69
CA SER A 196 -0.85 41.04 -0.37
C SER A 196 -0.93 42.58 -0.42
N ASN A 197 -1.23 43.16 -1.58
CA ASN A 197 -1.35 44.59 -1.80
C ASN A 197 -2.81 45.05 -2.00
N VAL A 198 -3.26 45.99 -1.16
CA VAL A 198 -4.52 46.76 -1.30
C VAL A 198 -4.30 47.84 -2.37
N PRO A 199 -5.22 48.02 -3.34
CA PRO A 199 -6.30 48.98 -3.16
C PRO A 199 -7.69 48.50 -3.61
N THR A 200 -8.67 48.86 -2.79
CA THR A 200 -10.08 49.07 -3.14
C THR A 200 -10.21 49.86 -4.44
N GLN A 201 -10.85 49.30 -5.45
CA GLN A 201 -11.95 49.95 -6.17
C GLN A 201 -12.69 48.95 -7.07
N ILE A 202 -14.00 48.93 -6.87
CA ILE A 202 -15.00 48.28 -7.70
C ILE A 202 -14.95 48.93 -9.08
N SER A 203 -14.83 48.13 -10.14
CA SER A 203 -15.24 48.54 -11.48
C SER A 203 -15.83 47.34 -12.22
N LYS A 204 -17.14 47.44 -12.47
CA LYS A 204 -17.88 46.72 -13.51
C LYS A 204 -17.06 46.69 -14.79
N VAL A 205 -16.86 45.50 -15.37
CA VAL A 205 -16.56 45.40 -16.80
C VAL A 205 -17.56 44.45 -17.43
N GLU A 206 -18.26 45.07 -18.37
CA GLU A 206 -19.32 44.62 -19.24
C GLU A 206 -18.78 43.59 -20.24
N VAL A 207 -19.53 42.50 -20.43
CA VAL A 207 -19.27 41.49 -21.46
C VAL A 207 -19.65 42.09 -22.82
N LYS A 208 -18.68 42.22 -23.72
CA LYS A 208 -18.94 42.32 -25.17
C LYS A 208 -18.32 41.12 -25.88
N SER A 209 -19.21 40.37 -26.51
CA SER A 209 -18.94 39.45 -27.61
C SER A 209 -18.53 40.23 -28.86
N ASP A 210 -17.72 39.58 -29.71
CA ASP A 210 -17.77 39.54 -31.18
C ASP A 210 -16.41 38.99 -31.68
N SER A 211 -16.42 37.76 -32.22
CA SER A 211 -16.31 37.40 -33.66
C SER A 211 -14.86 37.36 -34.17
N GLU A 212 -14.35 36.16 -34.49
CA GLU A 212 -13.90 35.74 -35.84
C GLU A 212 -12.76 36.59 -36.44
N ASP A 213 -11.56 36.01 -36.62
CA ASP A 213 -11.20 35.46 -37.94
C ASP A 213 -9.85 34.73 -37.98
N SER A 214 -9.76 33.91 -39.02
CA SER A 214 -8.73 32.99 -39.48
C SER A 214 -7.39 33.61 -39.93
N TYR A 215 -6.29 32.83 -39.85
CA TYR A 215 -5.30 32.70 -40.93
C TYR A 215 -4.64 31.32 -40.90
N LEU A 216 -4.79 30.61 -42.03
CA LEU A 216 -3.94 29.49 -42.45
C LEU A 216 -2.64 30.06 -43.03
N THR A 217 -1.51 29.38 -42.83
CA THR A 217 -0.61 29.09 -43.96
C THR A 217 0.31 27.89 -43.69
N ASN A 218 0.41 27.15 -44.79
CA ASN A 218 1.02 25.86 -45.05
C ASN A 218 2.54 25.98 -45.26
N ASN A 219 3.34 24.94 -44.95
CA ASN A 219 4.14 24.20 -45.94
C ASN A 219 5.26 23.32 -45.34
N ASN A 220 5.07 22.01 -45.54
CA ASN A 220 6.00 20.93 -45.87
C ASN A 220 7.52 21.17 -45.89
N SER A 221 8.27 20.20 -45.34
CA SER A 221 9.18 19.39 -46.16
C SER A 221 9.54 18.06 -45.48
N ASP A 222 9.34 17.00 -46.25
CA ASP A 222 9.72 15.62 -45.97
C ASP A 222 11.25 15.44 -46.04
N ASN A 223 11.79 14.55 -45.19
CA ASN A 223 12.55 13.41 -45.73
C ASN A 223 12.73 12.28 -44.70
N PRO A 224 12.47 11.01 -45.10
CA PRO A 224 12.62 9.84 -44.26
C PRO A 224 14.00 9.19 -44.48
N PHE A 225 14.72 8.87 -43.40
CA PHE A 225 15.80 7.89 -43.47
C PHE A 225 15.57 6.73 -42.51
N ILE A 226 15.69 5.57 -43.14
CA ILE A 226 15.33 4.22 -42.76
C ILE A 226 16.49 3.53 -42.03
N ASN A 227 16.13 2.52 -41.23
CA ASN A 227 16.94 1.39 -40.70
C ASN A 227 17.70 1.55 -39.38
N SER A 228 17.10 1.00 -38.31
CA SER A 228 17.76 -0.11 -37.58
C SER A 228 16.76 -1.04 -36.89
N SER A 229 16.13 -1.92 -37.66
CA SER A 229 15.48 -3.13 -37.11
C SER A 229 16.56 -4.14 -36.69
N ARG A 230 17.24 -3.88 -35.56
CA ARG A 230 17.93 -4.93 -34.84
C ARG A 230 16.88 -5.76 -34.11
N ASN A 231 16.47 -6.86 -34.73
CA ASN A 231 15.84 -7.99 -34.06
C ASN A 231 16.79 -8.52 -32.97
N LYS A 232 16.77 -7.90 -31.79
CA LYS A 232 17.26 -8.53 -30.57
C LYS A 232 16.28 -9.65 -30.26
N LYS A 233 16.62 -10.89 -30.65
CA LYS A 233 16.07 -12.08 -30.00
C LYS A 233 16.27 -11.86 -28.50
N THR A 234 15.20 -11.56 -27.80
CA THR A 234 15.16 -11.47 -26.35
C THR A 234 15.53 -12.86 -25.84
N LYS A 235 16.79 -13.06 -25.45
CA LYS A 235 17.21 -14.28 -24.77
C LYS A 235 16.31 -14.42 -23.55
N PHE A 236 15.54 -15.50 -23.57
CA PHE A 236 14.44 -15.77 -22.65
C PHE A 236 15.02 -15.84 -21.23
N VAL A 237 14.74 -14.86 -20.38
CA VAL A 237 15.25 -14.73 -18.97
C VAL A 237 14.69 -15.81 -18.03
N VAL A 238 13.77 -16.62 -18.55
CA VAL A 238 13.01 -17.63 -17.83
C VAL A 238 13.87 -18.70 -17.14
N PRO A 239 14.98 -19.22 -17.72
CA PRO A 239 15.70 -20.35 -17.13
C PRO A 239 16.29 -20.04 -15.75
N MET A 240 16.87 -18.85 -15.55
CA MET A 240 17.42 -18.45 -14.25
C MET A 240 16.31 -18.13 -13.24
N LEU A 241 15.19 -17.56 -13.72
CA LEU A 241 14.06 -17.15 -12.88
C LEU A 241 13.32 -18.34 -12.28
N TRP A 242 12.90 -19.32 -13.10
CA TRP A 242 12.12 -20.46 -12.59
C TRP A 242 12.93 -21.31 -11.60
N ARG A 243 14.25 -21.47 -11.83
CA ARG A 243 15.14 -22.17 -10.91
C ARG A 243 15.22 -21.48 -9.56
N SER A 244 15.39 -20.15 -9.58
CA SER A 244 15.43 -19.34 -8.35
C SER A 244 14.08 -19.26 -7.64
N ALA A 245 12.97 -19.41 -8.38
CA ALA A 245 11.62 -19.51 -7.82
C ALA A 245 11.40 -20.84 -7.09
N LEU A 246 11.96 -21.94 -7.58
CA LEU A 246 11.91 -23.21 -6.84
C LEU A 246 12.80 -23.18 -5.61
N VAL A 247 14.06 -22.75 -5.79
CA VAL A 247 15.06 -22.76 -4.73
C VAL A 247 15.88 -21.46 -4.79
N PRO A 248 15.81 -20.61 -3.75
CA PRO A 248 16.62 -19.39 -3.69
C PRO A 248 18.10 -19.69 -3.90
N GLY A 249 18.69 -19.05 -4.91
CA GLY A 249 20.10 -19.24 -5.27
C GLY A 249 20.37 -20.28 -6.37
N TRP A 250 19.43 -21.15 -6.73
CA TRP A 250 19.68 -22.19 -7.75
C TRP A 250 19.99 -21.60 -9.15
N GLY A 251 19.26 -20.56 -9.57
CA GLY A 251 19.57 -19.88 -10.83
C GLY A 251 20.98 -19.24 -10.84
N HIS A 252 21.47 -18.80 -9.68
CA HIS A 252 22.82 -18.23 -9.55
C HIS A 252 23.90 -19.30 -9.63
N GLU A 253 23.66 -20.51 -9.10
CA GLU A 253 24.61 -21.63 -9.24
C GLU A 253 24.75 -22.03 -10.71
N TYR A 254 23.61 -22.13 -11.42
CA TYR A 254 23.58 -22.44 -12.85
C TYR A 254 24.36 -21.41 -13.68
N ALA A 255 24.24 -20.12 -13.31
CA ALA A 255 25.00 -19.04 -13.93
C ALA A 255 26.49 -19.00 -13.51
N GLY A 256 26.99 -20.00 -12.76
CA GLY A 256 28.37 -20.09 -12.30
C GLY A 256 28.74 -19.16 -11.15
N LYS A 257 27.75 -18.57 -10.46
CA LYS A 257 27.94 -17.61 -9.36
C LYS A 257 27.78 -18.28 -7.99
N ARG A 258 28.67 -19.24 -7.69
CA ARG A 258 28.57 -20.11 -6.50
C ARG A 258 28.47 -19.37 -5.16
N ASN A 259 29.20 -18.27 -5.00
CA ASN A 259 29.16 -17.49 -3.75
C ASN A 259 27.78 -16.85 -3.51
N ILE A 260 27.18 -16.30 -4.56
CA ILE A 260 25.85 -15.66 -4.49
C ILE A 260 24.77 -16.74 -4.31
N ALA A 261 24.91 -17.86 -5.03
CA ALA A 261 24.03 -19.00 -4.89
C ALA A 261 24.01 -19.53 -3.44
N SER A 262 25.19 -19.78 -2.88
CA SER A 262 25.36 -20.26 -1.51
C SER A 262 24.75 -19.29 -0.50
N MET A 263 24.99 -17.98 -0.66
CA MET A 263 24.43 -16.96 0.24
C MET A 263 22.89 -17.02 0.29
N TYR A 264 22.21 -17.01 -0.85
CA TYR A 264 20.74 -17.09 -0.89
C TYR A 264 20.23 -18.43 -0.37
N PHE A 265 20.88 -19.53 -0.76
CA PHE A 265 20.50 -20.86 -0.33
C PHE A 265 20.56 -21.00 1.19
N TYR A 266 21.71 -20.73 1.81
CA TYR A 266 21.88 -20.83 3.27
C TYR A 266 20.98 -19.84 4.02
N SER A 267 20.87 -18.59 3.55
CA SER A 267 20.02 -17.60 4.21
C SER A 267 18.54 -18.01 4.17
N SER A 268 18.07 -18.56 3.04
CA SER A 268 16.70 -19.03 2.90
C SER A 268 16.42 -20.26 3.75
N ILE A 269 17.36 -21.20 3.86
CA ILE A 269 17.23 -22.38 4.74
C ILE A 269 17.17 -21.95 6.19
N VAL A 270 18.11 -21.11 6.65
CA VAL A 270 18.15 -20.67 8.06
C VAL A 270 16.89 -19.92 8.44
N THR A 271 16.46 -18.96 7.63
CA THR A 271 15.24 -18.19 7.91
C THR A 271 13.96 -19.01 7.73
N GLY A 272 13.93 -19.93 6.77
CA GLY A 272 12.81 -20.84 6.55
C GLY A 272 12.63 -21.81 7.71
N LEU A 273 13.71 -22.45 8.18
CA LEU A 273 13.68 -23.33 9.35
C LEU A 273 13.28 -22.57 10.62
N TYR A 274 13.78 -21.35 10.80
CA TYR A 274 13.37 -20.50 11.91
C TYR A 274 11.87 -20.16 11.84
N ALA A 275 11.35 -19.83 10.65
CA ALA A 275 9.93 -19.55 10.45
C ALA A 275 9.05 -20.77 10.72
N LEU A 276 9.46 -21.95 10.27
CA LEU A 276 8.76 -23.20 10.56
C LEU A 276 8.77 -23.53 12.06
N ASN A 277 9.89 -23.31 12.75
CA ASN A 277 9.95 -23.47 14.20
C ASN A 277 9.01 -22.50 14.93
N ARG A 278 8.98 -21.21 14.53
CA ARG A 278 8.07 -20.23 15.13
C ARG A 278 6.61 -20.51 14.81
N TYR A 279 6.31 -21.05 13.64
CA TYR A 279 4.98 -21.52 13.29
C TYR A 279 4.52 -22.68 14.19
N ALA A 280 5.40 -23.65 14.46
CA ALA A 280 5.10 -24.76 15.38
C ALA A 280 4.85 -24.26 16.81
N VAL A 281 5.66 -23.32 17.31
CA VAL A 281 5.46 -22.68 18.62
C VAL A 281 4.14 -21.92 18.68
N TYR A 282 3.80 -21.17 17.62
CA TYR A 282 2.52 -20.46 17.53
C TYR A 282 1.33 -21.42 17.56
N ASN A 283 1.36 -22.49 16.77
CA ASN A 283 0.28 -23.50 16.77
C ASN A 283 0.12 -24.14 18.15
N LYS A 284 1.23 -24.53 18.81
CA LYS A 284 1.18 -25.07 20.17
C LYS A 284 0.51 -24.09 21.14
N ASN A 285 0.94 -22.83 21.15
CA ASN A 285 0.37 -21.83 22.07
C ASN A 285 -1.11 -21.55 21.76
N ARG A 286 -1.50 -21.57 20.48
CA ARG A 286 -2.90 -21.45 20.07
C ARG A 286 -3.72 -22.62 20.61
N ASP A 287 -3.24 -23.84 20.46
CA ASP A 287 -3.94 -25.03 20.93
C ASP A 287 -4.01 -25.03 22.48
N ASP A 288 -2.94 -24.62 23.18
CA ASP A 288 -2.93 -24.44 24.65
C ASP A 288 -3.97 -23.39 25.12
N TYR A 289 -4.16 -22.31 24.35
CA TYR A 289 -5.16 -21.27 24.59
C TYR A 289 -6.59 -21.78 24.34
N GLU A 290 -6.81 -22.52 23.25
CA GLU A 290 -8.10 -23.13 22.93
C GLU A 290 -8.51 -24.16 23.99
N GLU A 291 -7.54 -24.97 24.47
CA GLU A 291 -7.76 -25.92 25.56
C GLU A 291 -8.12 -25.20 26.87
N ALA A 292 -7.38 -24.17 27.26
CA ALA A 292 -7.69 -23.39 28.46
C ALA A 292 -9.09 -22.72 28.36
N SER A 293 -9.43 -22.19 27.20
CA SER A 293 -10.74 -21.62 26.91
C SER A 293 -11.87 -22.67 27.03
N ARG A 294 -11.63 -23.87 26.53
CA ARG A 294 -12.56 -25.01 26.65
C ARG A 294 -12.72 -25.48 28.10
N ASN A 295 -11.63 -25.58 28.85
CA ASN A 295 -11.64 -25.99 30.25
C ASN A 295 -12.37 -24.98 31.13
N TYR A 296 -12.21 -23.69 30.85
CA TYR A 296 -13.01 -22.64 31.49
C TYR A 296 -14.50 -22.79 31.19
N LEU A 297 -14.87 -23.02 29.92
CA LEU A 297 -16.27 -23.20 29.53
C LEU A 297 -16.88 -24.42 30.22
N ILE A 298 -16.21 -25.58 30.19
CA ILE A 298 -16.67 -26.83 30.83
C ILE A 298 -16.84 -26.61 32.34
N THR A 299 -15.85 -25.99 32.99
CA THR A 299 -15.92 -25.76 34.43
C THR A 299 -17.06 -24.82 34.81
N THR A 300 -17.25 -23.74 34.05
CA THR A 300 -18.32 -22.75 34.30
C THR A 300 -19.71 -23.32 34.03
N LEU A 301 -19.87 -24.15 33.00
CA LEU A 301 -21.16 -24.78 32.65
C LEU A 301 -21.51 -25.99 33.54
N SER A 302 -20.51 -26.66 34.12
CA SER A 302 -20.73 -27.84 35.00
C SER A 302 -21.35 -27.51 36.36
N GLY A 303 -21.55 -26.22 36.69
CA GLY A 303 -22.09 -25.77 37.98
C GLY A 303 -21.14 -25.97 39.18
N ASN A 304 -19.97 -26.56 38.95
CA ASN A 304 -18.96 -26.88 39.96
C ASN A 304 -17.89 -25.77 40.14
N SER A 305 -18.10 -24.59 39.56
CA SER A 305 -17.13 -23.49 39.63
C SER A 305 -17.25 -22.74 40.96
N SER A 306 -16.31 -22.97 41.88
CA SER A 306 -16.04 -22.01 42.95
C SER A 306 -15.53 -20.70 42.33
N LEU A 307 -15.78 -19.56 43.00
CA LEU A 307 -15.26 -18.24 42.56
C LEU A 307 -13.73 -18.26 42.36
N GLY A 308 -13.00 -19.03 43.17
CA GLY A 308 -11.55 -19.20 43.03
C GLY A 308 -11.14 -19.90 41.73
N ASN A 309 -11.86 -20.95 41.35
CA ASN A 309 -11.59 -21.67 40.09
C ASN A 309 -11.84 -20.77 38.88
N ALA A 310 -12.92 -19.98 38.88
CA ALA A 310 -13.24 -19.07 37.78
C ALA A 310 -12.15 -18.01 37.56
N ILE A 311 -11.64 -17.40 38.64
CA ILE A 311 -10.54 -16.42 38.58
C ILE A 311 -9.24 -17.06 38.07
N PHE A 312 -8.92 -18.28 38.55
CA PHE A 312 -7.72 -19.00 38.12
C PHE A 312 -7.75 -19.28 36.61
N PHE A 313 -8.86 -19.81 36.09
CA PHE A 313 -9.00 -20.07 34.66
C PHE A 313 -8.99 -18.79 33.81
N GLU A 314 -9.56 -17.69 34.31
CA GLU A 314 -9.50 -16.39 33.62
C GLU A 314 -8.06 -15.87 33.49
N GLN A 315 -7.26 -15.98 34.55
CA GLN A 315 -5.84 -15.62 34.51
C GLN A 315 -5.04 -16.52 33.57
N ASP A 316 -5.30 -17.83 33.58
CA ASP A 316 -4.63 -18.78 32.68
C ASP A 316 -4.95 -18.47 31.21
N ILE A 317 -6.22 -18.24 30.87
CA ILE A 317 -6.65 -17.85 29.50
C ILE A 317 -5.97 -16.57 29.06
N SER A 318 -5.95 -15.53 29.91
CA SER A 318 -5.34 -14.24 29.57
C SER A 318 -3.83 -14.38 29.32
N SER A 319 -3.14 -15.15 30.16
CA SER A 319 -1.70 -15.44 30.01
C SER A 319 -1.41 -16.18 28.69
N LYS A 320 -2.17 -17.24 28.41
CA LYS A 320 -2.03 -18.02 27.17
C LYS A 320 -2.39 -17.21 25.94
N TYR A 321 -3.41 -16.36 26.01
CA TYR A 321 -3.78 -15.45 24.93
C TYR A 321 -2.63 -14.50 24.55
N ASN A 322 -2.03 -13.84 25.55
CA ASN A 322 -0.89 -12.95 25.33
C ASN A 322 0.33 -13.71 24.76
N THR A 323 0.57 -14.94 25.22
CA THR A 323 1.63 -15.80 24.70
C THR A 323 1.38 -16.20 23.23
N THR A 324 0.13 -16.48 22.87
CA THR A 324 -0.30 -16.74 21.48
C THR A 324 -0.12 -15.51 20.59
N LEU A 325 -0.48 -14.32 21.07
CA LEU A 325 -0.23 -13.07 20.33
C LEU A 325 1.26 -12.82 20.09
N ASN A 326 2.09 -13.00 21.12
CA ASN A 326 3.53 -12.81 21.01
C ASN A 326 4.17 -13.81 20.03
N SER A 327 3.79 -15.09 20.11
CA SER A 327 4.29 -16.12 19.19
C SER A 327 3.81 -15.92 17.75
N ARG A 328 2.58 -15.43 17.53
CA ARG A 328 2.09 -15.01 16.21
C ARG A 328 2.95 -13.90 15.63
N SER A 329 3.30 -12.89 16.44
CA SER A 329 4.15 -11.79 16.00
C SER A 329 5.55 -12.28 15.62
N GLN A 330 6.16 -13.16 16.44
CA GLN A 330 7.46 -13.78 16.12
C GLN A 330 7.42 -14.60 14.83
N PHE A 331 6.35 -15.37 14.60
CA PHE A 331 6.14 -16.08 13.34
C PHE A 331 6.06 -15.10 12.17
N ASN A 332 5.25 -14.05 12.26
CA ASN A 332 5.13 -13.04 11.21
C ASN A 332 6.48 -12.41 10.85
N TYR A 333 7.29 -12.02 11.84
CA TYR A 333 8.63 -11.48 11.61
C TYR A 333 9.55 -12.48 10.90
N SER A 334 9.53 -13.74 11.31
CA SER A 334 10.34 -14.79 10.68
C SER A 334 9.91 -15.09 9.24
N ALA A 335 8.60 -15.15 8.98
CA ALA A 335 8.05 -15.34 7.64
C ALA A 335 8.36 -14.16 6.72
N GLN A 336 8.34 -12.93 7.26
CA GLN A 336 8.75 -11.72 6.54
C GLN A 336 10.23 -11.76 6.18
N ALA A 337 11.12 -12.12 7.12
CA ALA A 337 12.54 -12.23 6.86
C ALA A 337 12.84 -13.24 5.73
N PHE A 338 12.20 -14.42 5.77
CA PHE A 338 12.28 -15.41 4.71
C PHE A 338 11.79 -14.85 3.36
N SER A 339 10.62 -14.20 3.35
CA SER A 339 10.03 -13.60 2.15
C SER A 339 10.92 -12.54 1.51
N ILE A 340 11.56 -11.69 2.33
CA ILE A 340 12.50 -10.67 1.85
C ILE A 340 13.69 -11.33 1.15
N ILE A 341 14.31 -12.35 1.77
CA ILE A 341 15.45 -13.08 1.17
C ILE A 341 15.03 -13.74 -0.14
N TYR A 342 13.88 -14.41 -0.14
CA TYR A 342 13.33 -15.10 -1.30
C TYR A 342 13.07 -14.13 -2.47
N LEU A 343 12.34 -13.03 -2.24
CA LEU A 343 12.05 -12.02 -3.25
C LEU A 343 13.31 -11.31 -3.75
N THR A 344 14.25 -11.02 -2.86
CA THR A 344 15.55 -10.44 -3.24
C THR A 344 16.30 -11.38 -4.19
N SER A 345 16.27 -12.69 -3.92
CA SER A 345 16.91 -13.68 -4.79
C SER A 345 16.27 -13.74 -6.18
N LEU A 346 14.95 -13.60 -6.27
CA LEU A 346 14.20 -13.54 -7.53
C LEU A 346 14.52 -12.28 -8.32
N ILE A 347 14.44 -11.11 -7.69
CA ILE A 347 14.77 -9.83 -8.33
C ILE A 347 16.21 -9.87 -8.85
N HIS A 348 17.13 -10.41 -8.06
CA HIS A 348 18.53 -10.54 -8.48
C HIS A 348 18.68 -11.47 -9.68
N ALA A 349 17.92 -12.58 -9.74
CA ALA A 349 17.87 -13.46 -10.91
C ALA A 349 17.27 -12.78 -12.15
N ILE A 350 16.23 -11.95 -12.01
CA ILE A 350 15.64 -11.19 -13.13
C ILE A 350 16.66 -10.22 -13.72
N ILE A 351 17.33 -9.45 -12.86
CA ILE A 351 18.29 -8.43 -13.30
C ILE A 351 19.50 -9.09 -13.96
N ASN A 352 20.09 -10.12 -13.33
CA ASN A 352 21.33 -10.73 -13.80
C ASN A 352 21.12 -11.79 -14.89
N GLY A 353 19.94 -12.41 -14.98
CA GLY A 353 19.64 -13.44 -15.97
C GLY A 353 19.83 -12.96 -17.40
N THR A 354 19.50 -11.69 -17.67
CA THR A 354 19.72 -11.05 -18.98
C THR A 354 21.20 -10.95 -19.37
N GLN A 355 22.11 -10.83 -18.40
CA GLN A 355 23.54 -10.58 -18.63
C GLN A 355 24.37 -11.87 -18.66
N LEU A 356 23.97 -12.89 -17.89
CA LEU A 356 24.80 -14.09 -17.66
C LEU A 356 24.58 -15.20 -18.70
N GLU A 357 23.35 -15.40 -19.20
CA GLU A 357 23.05 -16.36 -20.29
C GLU A 357 23.59 -15.91 -21.66
N GLY A 358 24.10 -14.69 -21.74
CA GLY A 358 24.88 -14.19 -22.89
C GLY A 358 26.21 -14.92 -23.08
N SER A 359 26.82 -15.38 -21.98
CA SER A 359 28.23 -15.78 -21.91
C SER A 359 28.51 -17.28 -21.91
N GLN A 360 27.49 -18.12 -21.68
CA GLN A 360 27.60 -19.56 -21.84
C GLN A 360 27.12 -19.97 -23.24
N THR A 361 27.89 -19.64 -24.27
CA THR A 361 27.82 -20.45 -25.49
C THR A 361 28.40 -21.80 -25.12
N PHE A 362 27.56 -22.84 -25.04
CA PHE A 362 28.00 -24.22 -25.11
C PHE A 362 28.87 -24.32 -26.37
N GLN A 363 30.20 -24.31 -26.22
CA GLN A 363 31.05 -24.87 -27.24
C GLN A 363 30.80 -26.37 -27.14
N LEU A 364 29.79 -26.84 -27.88
CA LEU A 364 29.82 -28.19 -28.38
C LEU A 364 31.14 -28.27 -29.14
N ASN A 365 32.17 -28.84 -28.51
CA ASN A 365 33.27 -29.46 -29.21
C ASN A 365 32.67 -30.62 -29.99
N SER A 366 31.90 -30.31 -31.04
CA SER A 366 31.75 -31.20 -32.16
C SER A 366 33.09 -31.15 -32.87
N THR A 367 34.07 -31.88 -32.37
CA THR A 367 35.03 -32.48 -33.29
C THR A 367 34.18 -33.26 -34.28
N PRO A 368 34.11 -32.88 -35.56
CA PRO A 368 33.42 -33.69 -36.54
C PRO A 368 34.17 -35.03 -36.59
N GLU A 369 33.59 -36.08 -36.01
CA GLU A 369 33.97 -37.44 -36.36
C GLU A 369 33.60 -37.60 -37.84
N TYR A 370 34.60 -37.42 -38.70
CA TYR A 370 34.50 -37.75 -40.10
C TYR A 370 34.38 -39.27 -40.20
N PHE A 371 33.15 -39.76 -40.30
CA PHE A 371 32.92 -41.11 -40.81
C PHE A 371 33.29 -41.11 -42.30
N ASN A 372 34.50 -41.60 -42.60
CA ASN A 372 34.90 -41.94 -43.96
C ASN A 372 34.08 -43.16 -44.41
N ASN A 373 33.00 -42.90 -45.16
CA ASN A 373 32.42 -43.92 -46.02
C ASN A 373 32.90 -43.66 -47.45
N GLU A 374 33.45 -44.69 -48.08
CA GLU A 374 34.10 -44.70 -49.40
C GLU A 374 33.16 -44.45 -50.60
N MET A 375 32.01 -43.80 -50.40
CA MET A 375 31.16 -43.36 -51.51
C MET A 375 30.71 -41.93 -51.28
N GLY A 376 31.52 -40.99 -51.78
CA GLY A 376 31.09 -39.92 -52.69
C GLY A 376 29.98 -38.92 -52.30
N THR A 377 29.39 -38.94 -51.11
CA THR A 377 28.34 -37.97 -50.74
C THR A 377 28.59 -37.35 -49.38
N LYS A 378 28.92 -36.05 -49.40
CA LYS A 378 29.00 -35.19 -48.21
C LYS A 378 27.58 -34.88 -47.74
N TYR A 379 27.16 -35.45 -46.61
CA TYR A 379 25.94 -35.03 -45.93
C TYR A 379 26.28 -34.13 -44.74
N THR A 380 25.69 -32.93 -44.70
CA THR A 380 25.70 -32.06 -43.53
C THR A 380 24.45 -32.37 -42.71
N VAL A 381 24.61 -32.99 -41.55
CA VAL A 381 23.49 -33.22 -40.62
C VAL A 381 23.22 -31.92 -39.87
N ILE A 382 22.09 -31.28 -40.16
CA ILE A 382 21.60 -30.08 -39.45
C ILE A 382 20.55 -30.54 -38.45
N TYR A 383 20.86 -30.45 -37.16
CA TYR A 383 19.89 -30.69 -36.09
C TYR A 383 19.02 -29.44 -35.91
N ASN A 384 17.75 -29.52 -36.30
CA ASN A 384 16.75 -28.52 -35.96
C ASN A 384 16.06 -28.94 -34.65
N PHE A 385 16.38 -28.26 -33.55
CA PHE A 385 15.57 -28.34 -32.34
C PHE A 385 14.37 -27.40 -32.49
N ILE A 386 13.18 -28.00 -32.57
CA ILE A 386 11.90 -27.31 -32.45
C ILE A 386 11.65 -27.11 -30.96
N TYR A 387 11.48 -25.86 -30.52
CA TYR A 387 11.00 -25.51 -29.18
C TYR A 387 9.53 -25.15 -29.24
#